data_AF-A0A2D5I3L4-F1
#
_entry.id   AF-A0A2D5I3L4-F1
#
_cell.length_a   1.000
_cell.length_b   1.000
_cell.length_c   1.000
_cell.angle_alpha   90.00
_cell.angle_beta   90.00
_cell.angle_gamma   90.00
#
_symmetry.space_group_name_H-M   'P 1'
#
loop_
_entity.id
_entity.type
_entity.pdbx_description
1 polymer ?
#
loop_
_entity_poly.entity_id
_entity_poly.type
_entity_poly.pdbx_seq_one_letter_code
_entity_poly.pdbx_strand_id
1 'polypeptide(L)' 'MQTKECPKCGATWIGGEHYWAGTGKKGNELDLAGLVCNKFGDETCINPCLGMEGGVTWVDRLTTMDKEDEWPVNGTA' A
#
# COMPACT_ATOMS: atom_id res chain seq x y z
N MET A 1 16.85 18.77 -6.31
CA MET A 1 16.08 17.56 -5.92
C MET A 1 14.62 17.97 -5.89
N GLN A 2 13.75 17.32 -6.66
CA GLN A 2 12.33 17.65 -6.71
C GLN A 2 11.57 16.72 -5.78
N THR A 3 10.78 17.30 -4.88
CA THR A 3 9.91 16.58 -3.96
C THR A 3 8.47 16.93 -4.28
N LYS A 4 7.60 15.92 -4.35
CA LYS A 4 6.15 16.11 -4.54
C LYS A 4 5.41 15.32 -3.48
N GLU A 5 4.39 15.92 -2.88
CA GLU A 5 3.50 15.24 -1.96
C GLU A 5 2.13 15.08 -2.61
N CYS A 6 1.52 13.91 -2.43
CA CYS A 6 0.18 13.66 -2.92
C CYS A 6 -0.84 14.27 -1.95
N PRO A 7 -1.70 15.20 -2.40
CA PRO A 7 -2.71 15.82 -1.52
C PRO A 7 -3.82 14.84 -1.08
N LYS A 8 -3.89 13.64 -1.69
CA LYS A 8 -4.93 12.65 -1.42
C LYS A 8 -4.49 11.52 -0.49
N CYS A 9 -3.35 10.91 -0.78
CA CYS A 9 -2.83 9.79 0.02
C CYS A 9 -1.69 10.20 0.97
N GLY A 10 -1.22 11.45 0.91
CA GLY A 10 -0.15 11.98 1.76
C GLY A 10 1.25 11.43 1.46
N ALA A 11 1.38 10.49 0.52
CA ALA A 11 2.68 9.91 0.16
C ALA A 11 3.57 10.95 -0.56
N THR A 12 4.89 10.80 -0.39
CA THR A 12 5.89 11.75 -0.92
C THR A 12 6.76 11.08 -1.96
N TRP A 13 7.02 11.75 -3.08
CA TRP A 13 7.96 11.35 -4.11
C TRP A 13 9.20 12.22 -4.03
N ILE A 14 10.35 11.63 -3.68
CA ILE A 14 11.64 12.32 -3.59
C ILE A 14 12.54 11.77 -4.69
N GLY A 15 12.92 12.59 -5.66
CA GLY A 15 13.74 12.13 -6.79
C GLY A 15 13.05 11.07 -7.67
N GLY A 16 11.71 11.03 -7.65
CA GLY A 16 10.92 10.04 -8.39
C GLY A 16 10.65 8.75 -7.61
N GLU A 17 11.15 8.61 -6.39
CA GLU A 17 10.92 7.42 -5.56
C GLU A 17 9.83 7.69 -4.52
N HIS A 18 8.86 6.78 -4.41
CA HIS A 18 7.77 6.84 -3.43
C HIS A 18 8.24 6.54 -1.99
N TYR A 19 7.80 7.36 -1.04
CA TYR A 19 7.94 7.19 0.40
C TYR A 19 6.59 7.32 1.11
N TRP A 20 6.36 6.44 2.10
CA TRP A 20 5.13 6.42 2.89
C TRP A 20 5.02 7.62 3.84
N ALA A 21 3.85 8.26 3.88
CA ALA A 21 3.58 9.42 4.73
C ALA A 21 3.88 9.19 6.22
N GLY A 22 3.50 8.01 6.76
CA GLY A 22 3.62 7.71 8.19
C GLY A 22 5.00 7.22 8.62
N THR A 23 5.65 6.37 7.82
CA THR A 23 6.94 5.74 8.20
C THR A 23 8.15 6.41 7.59
N GLY A 24 7.99 7.24 6.56
CA GLY A 24 9.07 7.82 5.78
C GLY A 24 9.93 6.78 5.05
N LYS A 25 9.54 5.50 5.04
CA LYS A 25 10.26 4.43 4.35
C LYS A 25 9.90 4.43 2.87
N LYS A 26 10.85 4.01 2.03
CA LYS A 26 10.61 3.78 0.61
C LYS A 26 9.51 2.73 0.44
N GLY A 27 8.54 3.01 -0.41
CA GLY A 27 7.40 2.15 -0.70
C GLY A 27 7.34 1.72 -2.15
N ASN A 28 6.29 0.98 -2.49
CA ASN A 28 5.94 0.59 -3.84
C ASN A 28 4.64 1.31 -4.26
N GLU A 29 4.61 1.81 -5.49
CA GLU A 29 3.50 2.63 -6.00
C GLU A 29 2.23 1.80 -6.24
N LEU A 30 2.38 0.54 -6.65
CA LEU A 30 1.28 -0.41 -6.85
C LEU A 30 0.70 -0.86 -5.51
N ASP A 31 1.53 -1.10 -4.50
CA ASP A 31 1.06 -1.37 -3.13
C ASP A 31 0.28 -0.16 -2.57
N LEU A 32 0.78 1.06 -2.79
CA LEU A 32 0.07 2.27 -2.38
C LEU A 32 -1.27 2.42 -3.11
N ALA A 33 -1.35 2.01 -4.38
CA ALA A 33 -2.59 1.98 -5.14
C ALA A 33 -3.61 1.01 -4.52
N GLY A 34 -3.19 -0.24 -4.28
CA GLY A 34 -4.04 -1.28 -3.70
C GLY A 34 -4.48 -1.02 -2.25
N LEU A 35 -3.63 -0.38 -1.45
CA LEU A 35 -3.92 -0.10 -0.04
C LEU A 35 -4.69 1.21 0.19
N VAL A 36 -4.46 2.23 -0.65
CA VAL A 36 -4.97 3.58 -0.38
C VAL A 36 -5.57 4.22 -1.62
N CYS A 37 -4.80 4.42 -2.70
CA CYS A 37 -5.21 5.32 -3.78
C CYS A 37 -6.45 4.83 -4.54
N ASN A 38 -6.60 3.53 -4.78
CA ASN A 38 -7.75 3.02 -5.53
C ASN A 38 -9.08 3.22 -4.79
N LYS A 39 -9.04 3.36 -3.46
CA LYS A 39 -10.23 3.57 -2.63
C LYS A 39 -10.50 5.04 -2.33
N PHE A 40 -9.46 5.86 -2.17
CA PHE A 40 -9.57 7.24 -1.65
C PHE A 40 -8.97 8.32 -2.56
N GLY A 41 -8.30 7.91 -3.64
CA GLY A 41 -7.75 8.81 -4.64
C GLY A 41 -8.83 9.41 -5.56
N ASP A 42 -8.51 10.56 -6.12
CA ASP A 42 -9.27 11.22 -7.18
C ASP A 42 -8.29 11.74 -8.25
N GLU A 43 -8.74 12.58 -9.17
CA GLU A 43 -7.93 13.17 -10.25
C GLU A 43 -6.72 13.98 -9.77
N THR A 44 -6.66 14.36 -8.49
CA THR A 44 -5.52 15.08 -7.89
C THR A 44 -4.48 14.14 -7.28
N CYS A 45 -4.75 12.82 -7.24
CA CYS A 45 -3.78 11.84 -6.77
C CYS A 45 -2.64 11.70 -7.79
N ILE A 46 -1.40 11.91 -7.33
CA ILE A 46 -0.21 11.88 -8.19
C ILE A 46 0.42 10.48 -8.31
N ASN A 47 -0.17 9.46 -7.69
CA ASN A 47 0.36 8.09 -7.79
C ASN A 47 0.20 7.60 -9.24
N PRO A 48 1.28 7.26 -9.97
CA PRO A 48 1.17 6.77 -11.34
C PRO A 48 0.39 5.46 -11.46
N CYS A 49 0.26 4.68 -10.38
CA CYS A 49 -0.48 3.42 -10.35
C CYS A 49 -1.96 3.56 -9.94
N LEU A 50 -2.51 4.77 -9.85
CA LEU A 50 -3.94 4.96 -9.54
C LEU A 50 -4.82 4.19 -10.54
N GLY A 51 -5.72 3.36 -10.02
CA GLY A 51 -6.64 2.52 -10.80
C GLY A 51 -6.02 1.22 -11.31
N MET A 52 -4.73 0.97 -11.08
CA MET A 52 -4.11 -0.33 -11.38
C MET A 52 -4.43 -1.34 -10.28
N GLU A 53 -4.76 -2.57 -10.69
CA GLU A 53 -4.93 -3.71 -9.79
C GLU A 53 -3.61 -4.45 -9.58
N GLY A 54 -3.41 -5.00 -8.38
CA GLY A 54 -2.19 -5.72 -7.98
C GLY A 54 -1.52 -5.09 -6.76
N GLY A 55 -0.27 -5.52 -6.50
CA GLY A 55 0.45 -5.17 -5.27
C GLY A 55 -0.18 -5.81 -4.03
N VAL A 56 0.20 -5.32 -2.85
CA VAL A 56 -0.48 -5.66 -1.59
C VAL A 56 -1.83 -4.95 -1.55
N THR A 57 -2.90 -5.71 -1.36
CA THR A 57 -4.25 -5.15 -1.16
C THR A 57 -4.74 -5.39 0.27
N TRP A 58 -5.84 -4.74 0.65
CA TRP A 58 -6.52 -5.06 1.91
C TRP A 58 -7.09 -6.48 1.94
N VAL A 59 -7.47 -7.03 0.78
CA VAL A 59 -7.94 -8.42 0.67
C VAL A 59 -6.81 -9.38 1.03
N ASP A 60 -5.60 -9.16 0.49
CA ASP A 60 -4.44 -9.98 0.82
C ASP A 60 -4.13 -9.94 2.31
N ARG A 61 -4.18 -8.75 2.93
CA ARG A 61 -3.98 -8.60 4.38
C ARG A 61 -5.03 -9.33 5.20
N LEU A 62 -6.31 -9.20 4.88
CA LEU A 62 -7.39 -9.88 5.58
C LEU A 62 -7.26 -11.41 5.46
N THR A 63 -7.01 -11.91 4.25
CA THR A 63 -6.86 -13.37 4.04
C THR A 63 -5.62 -13.97 4.70
N THR A 64 -4.58 -13.16 4.96
CA THR A 64 -3.39 -13.63 5.69
C THR A 64 -3.68 -13.68 7.19
N MET A 65 -4.40 -12.70 7.74
CA MET A 65 -4.80 -12.67 9.15
C MET A 65 -5.71 -13.86 9.50
N ASP A 66 -6.70 -14.17 8.66
CA ASP A 66 -7.60 -15.32 8.89
C ASP A 66 -6.85 -16.67 8.93
N LYS A 67 -5.70 -16.79 8.26
CA LYS A 67 -4.88 -18.01 8.24
C LYS A 67 -3.95 -18.13 9.44
N GLU A 68 -3.59 -17.02 10.08
CA GLU A 68 -2.71 -17.02 11.26
C GLU A 68 -3.44 -17.46 12.53
N ASP A 69 -4.77 -17.31 12.58
CA ASP A 69 -5.62 -17.83 13.65
C ASP A 69 -5.81 -19.37 13.59
N GLU A 70 -5.38 -20.02 12.50
CA GLU A 70 -5.25 -21.49 12.40
C GLU A 70 -3.95 -21.98 13.10
N TRP A 71 -3.82 -21.69 14.39
CA TRP A 71 -2.85 -22.31 15.30
C TRP A 71 -3.05 -23.85 15.32
N PRO A 72 -2.00 -24.70 15.37
CA PRO A 72 -2.08 -26.05 14.84
C PRO A 72 -3.08 -26.92 15.60
N VAL A 73 -4.15 -27.31 14.92
CA VAL A 73 -4.89 -28.54 15.22
C VAL A 73 -4.11 -29.72 14.64
N ASN A 74 -2.93 -30.01 15.20
CA ASN A 74 -2.36 -31.35 15.30
C ASN A 74 -1.06 -31.26 16.10
N GLY A 75 -1.22 -31.28 17.42
CA GLY A 75 -0.22 -31.92 18.24
C GLY A 75 -0.14 -33.39 17.85
N THR A 76 0.96 -33.79 17.24
CA THR A 76 1.48 -35.15 17.36
C THR A 76 2.94 -35.04 17.72
N ALA A 77 3.28 -35.74 18.81
CA ALA A 77 4.61 -35.93 19.37
C ALA A 77 5.64 -36.46 18.36
#